data_AF-A0A8X8WHV4-F1
#
_entry.id   AF-A0A8X8WHV4-F1
#
_cell.length_a   1.000
_cell.length_b   1.000
_cell.length_c   1.000
_cell.angle_alpha   90.00
_cell.angle_beta   90.00
_cell.angle_gamma   90.00
#
_symmetry.space_group_name_H-M   'P 1'
#
loop_
_entity.id
_entity.type
_entity.pdbx_description
1 polymer ?
#
loop_
_entity_poly.entity_id
_entity_poly.type
_entity_poly.pdbx_seq_one_letter_code
_entity_poly.pdbx_strand_id
1 'polypeptide(L)'
;MAGLAALEIAQKVVRVWRSIQTDWKHSNKGCLKHGKKVRRKELIPTSHNRGGAGCSTSSFFESSTTSNVAEDRPFRRPSLPWHGVYSIAVKWRQISEPCDQVVWINKLSEEFNSGFGSETPLVLGQAKVVRYFPKFYRAFSVAKTLMKENKYARDKKNNLIYLNEDGKLQEIMNAESCSDLYKAVGQDFWLATWCHSTAVEGKQLEGTRISLTQTDPIGYDFAVKTPCTPSRWDDFEMEMVSAWEPRLSKATGFCRHSVMLVVVKIMGQPILMCENVRGAILRMTYYWYNFMPLSRGTAVIGLVVLLGLFMAANMEFAGTIPEGVQGCNSRTRP
;
A
#
# COMPACT_ATOMS: atom_id res chain seq x y z
N MET A 1 6.58 19.64 3.18
CA MET A 1 5.67 18.88 2.28
C MET A 1 5.04 17.66 2.95
N ALA A 2 5.79 16.64 3.39
CA ALA A 2 5.23 15.41 3.99
C ALA A 2 4.09 15.59 5.03
N GLY A 3 4.22 16.53 5.97
CA GLY A 3 3.16 16.83 6.94
C GLY A 3 1.88 17.42 6.34
N LEU A 4 1.98 18.21 5.26
CA LEU A 4 0.81 18.72 4.52
C LEU A 4 0.08 17.60 3.79
N ALA A 5 0.82 16.62 3.25
CA ALA A 5 0.25 15.43 2.63
C ALA A 5 -0.53 14.57 3.66
N ALA A 6 0.05 14.35 4.85
CA ALA A 6 -0.62 13.64 5.95
C ALA A 6 -1.88 14.39 6.42
N LEU A 7 -1.83 15.73 6.53
CA LEU A 7 -2.99 16.57 6.84
C LEU A 7 -4.09 16.50 5.77
N GLU A 8 -3.74 16.55 4.48
CA GLU A 8 -4.73 16.43 3.40
C GLU A 8 -5.37 15.05 3.35
N ILE A 9 -4.56 13.99 3.52
CA ILE A 9 -5.05 12.61 3.68
C ILE A 9 -6.03 12.54 4.85
N ALA A 10 -5.64 13.03 6.02
CA ALA A 10 -6.49 13.02 7.21
C ALA A 10 -7.83 13.74 6.96
N GLN A 11 -7.79 14.95 6.39
CA GLN A 11 -9.00 15.70 6.06
C GLN A 11 -9.89 15.00 5.04
N LYS A 12 -9.33 14.47 3.94
CA LYS A 12 -10.12 13.80 2.89
C LYS A 12 -10.74 12.50 3.40
N VAL A 13 -9.97 11.70 4.13
CA VAL A 13 -10.45 10.45 4.73
C VAL A 13 -11.54 10.72 5.79
N VAL A 14 -11.36 11.72 6.67
CA VAL A 14 -12.40 12.13 7.65
C VAL A 14 -13.67 12.64 6.97
N ARG A 15 -13.59 13.44 5.89
CA ARG A 15 -14.78 13.88 5.13
C ARG A 15 -15.56 12.69 4.58
N VAL A 16 -14.84 11.74 3.98
CA VAL A 16 -15.38 10.53 3.36
C VAL A 16 -16.03 9.62 4.42
N TRP A 17 -15.36 9.39 5.56
CA TRP A 17 -15.93 8.66 6.70
C TRP A 17 -17.17 9.35 7.31
N ARG A 18 -17.17 10.69 7.44
CA ARG A 18 -18.34 11.45 7.91
C ARG A 18 -19.53 11.34 6.96
N SER A 19 -19.31 11.33 5.64
CA SER A 19 -20.38 11.16 4.64
C SER A 19 -21.14 9.83 4.84
N ILE A 20 -20.42 8.72 5.06
CA ILE A 20 -21.09 7.44 5.31
C ILE A 20 -21.68 7.36 6.73
N GLN A 21 -21.17 8.12 7.71
CA GLN A 21 -21.88 8.28 9.00
C GLN A 21 -23.24 8.93 8.81
N THR A 22 -23.34 9.99 7.99
CA THR A 22 -24.63 10.62 7.69
C THR A 22 -25.54 9.66 6.92
N ASP A 23 -25.05 9.01 5.85
CA ASP A 23 -25.84 8.10 5.04
C ASP A 23 -26.42 6.94 5.87
N TRP A 24 -25.62 6.35 6.77
CA TRP A 24 -26.07 5.31 7.70
C TRP A 24 -27.12 5.82 8.70
N LYS A 25 -26.90 7.01 9.27
CA LYS A 25 -27.89 7.67 10.17
C LYS A 25 -29.20 7.99 9.45
N HIS A 26 -29.18 8.26 8.14
CA HIS A 26 -30.40 8.45 7.33
C HIS A 26 -31.06 7.11 6.97
N SER A 27 -30.28 6.10 6.57
CA SER A 27 -30.79 4.77 6.22
C SER A 27 -31.54 4.09 7.39
N ASN A 28 -30.96 4.08 8.59
CA ASN A 28 -31.62 3.52 9.77
C ASN A 28 -32.90 4.28 10.17
N LYS A 29 -32.97 5.59 9.92
CA LYS A 29 -34.19 6.39 10.15
C LYS A 29 -35.30 6.07 9.17
N GLY A 30 -34.98 5.60 7.95
CA GLY A 30 -35.96 5.17 6.96
C GLY A 30 -36.70 3.88 7.37
N CYS A 31 -36.00 2.93 7.99
CA CYS A 31 -36.56 1.64 8.39
C CYS A 31 -37.69 1.76 9.44
N LEU A 32 -37.67 2.81 10.27
CA LEU A 32 -38.66 3.05 11.35
C LEU A 32 -39.93 3.82 10.91
N LYS A 33 -40.10 4.15 9.62
CA LYS A 33 -41.25 4.94 9.14
C LYS A 33 -41.87 4.40 7.84
N HIS A 34 -42.47 3.21 7.91
CA HIS A 34 -43.42 2.71 6.90
C HIS A 34 -44.81 2.43 7.50
N GLY A 35 -45.35 3.43 8.22
CA GLY A 35 -46.75 3.45 8.66
C GLY A 35 -47.60 4.37 7.78
N LYS A 36 -48.65 3.81 7.16
CA LYS A 36 -49.72 4.49 6.39
C LYS A 36 -49.26 5.33 5.17
N LYS A 37 -49.32 4.72 3.98
CA LYS A 37 -49.49 5.47 2.72
C LYS A 37 -50.81 6.25 2.77
N VAL A 38 -50.77 7.58 2.65
CA VAL A 38 -51.95 8.39 2.32
C VAL A 38 -51.83 8.84 0.87
N ARG A 39 -52.82 8.44 0.06
CA ARG A 39 -52.88 8.68 -1.39
C ARG A 39 -53.26 10.15 -1.63
N ARG A 40 -52.32 10.99 -2.07
CA ARG A 40 -52.62 12.38 -2.51
C ARG A 40 -52.60 12.43 -4.04
N LYS A 41 -53.63 13.03 -4.64
CA LYS A 41 -53.78 13.12 -6.11
C LYS A 41 -52.60 13.87 -6.74
N GLU A 42 -52.21 13.40 -7.92
CA GLU A 42 -51.40 14.19 -8.85
C GLU A 42 -52.21 15.39 -9.35
N LEU A 43 -51.52 16.50 -9.55
CA LEU A 43 -52.04 17.71 -10.19
C LEU A 43 -50.91 18.27 -11.04
N ILE A 44 -51.08 18.18 -12.36
CA ILE A 44 -50.08 18.62 -13.34
C ILE A 44 -50.20 20.14 -13.51
N PRO A 45 -49.14 20.93 -13.26
CA PRO A 45 -49.08 22.31 -13.71
C PRO A 45 -48.45 22.36 -15.10
N THR A 46 -49.21 22.81 -16.10
CA THR A 46 -48.68 23.13 -17.44
C THR A 46 -47.68 24.27 -17.36
N SER A 47 -46.50 24.10 -17.96
CA SER A 47 -45.54 25.19 -18.14
C SER A 47 -45.94 26.07 -19.33
N HIS A 48 -45.66 27.38 -19.22
CA HIS A 48 -45.69 28.33 -20.33
C HIS A 48 -44.46 29.24 -20.22
N ASN A 49 -43.63 29.24 -21.26
CA ASN A 49 -42.40 30.03 -21.29
C ASN A 49 -42.69 31.49 -21.68
N ARG A 50 -42.10 32.43 -20.95
CA ARG A 50 -41.68 33.74 -21.49
C ARG A 50 -40.27 34.03 -20.98
N GLY A 51 -39.38 34.40 -21.90
CA GLY A 51 -37.95 34.58 -21.62
C GLY A 51 -37.57 36.03 -21.30
N GLY A 52 -36.30 36.20 -20.94
CA GLY A 52 -35.60 37.48 -20.82
C GLY A 52 -34.11 37.25 -21.01
N ALA A 53 -33.42 38.13 -21.74
CA ALA A 53 -32.00 38.00 -22.05
C ALA A 53 -31.13 38.85 -21.10
N GLY A 54 -29.91 38.41 -20.82
CA GLY A 54 -28.96 39.14 -19.97
C GLY A 54 -27.53 38.60 -20.06
N CYS A 55 -26.62 39.45 -20.53
CA CYS A 55 -25.16 39.33 -20.50
C CYS A 55 -24.62 39.16 -19.06
N SER A 56 -23.48 38.55 -18.72
CA SER A 56 -22.41 37.80 -19.42
C SER A 56 -21.70 36.91 -18.34
N THR A 57 -20.48 36.33 -18.40
CA THR A 57 -19.21 36.48 -19.14
C THR A 57 -18.48 35.13 -19.32
N SER A 58 -17.39 35.10 -20.09
CA SER A 58 -16.62 33.90 -20.45
C SER A 58 -15.58 33.42 -19.42
N SER A 59 -15.40 32.10 -19.33
CA SER A 59 -14.11 31.46 -19.05
C SER A 59 -14.03 30.14 -19.83
N PHE A 60 -13.07 29.99 -20.75
CA PHE A 60 -12.98 28.83 -21.63
C PHE A 60 -12.61 27.54 -20.88
N PHE A 61 -13.28 26.45 -21.22
CA PHE A 61 -12.90 25.07 -20.85
C PHE A 61 -13.17 24.14 -22.04
N GLU A 62 -12.13 23.83 -22.80
CA GLU A 62 -12.07 22.77 -23.82
C GLU A 62 -10.71 22.06 -23.69
N SER A 63 -10.55 20.78 -24.03
CA SER A 63 -11.52 19.81 -24.54
C SER A 63 -11.31 18.42 -23.90
N SER A 64 -12.39 17.67 -23.72
CA SER A 64 -12.39 16.21 -23.46
C SER A 64 -13.76 15.62 -23.79
N THR A 65 -14.07 15.59 -25.10
CA THR A 65 -15.06 14.75 -25.80
C THR A 65 -16.26 14.22 -24.99
N THR A 66 -17.42 14.87 -25.12
CA THR A 66 -18.70 14.36 -24.60
C THR A 66 -19.32 13.31 -25.53
N SER A 67 -19.56 12.10 -25.02
CA SER A 67 -20.65 11.24 -25.51
C SER A 67 -21.84 11.40 -24.56
N ASN A 68 -22.83 12.21 -24.95
CA ASN A 68 -24.01 12.47 -24.13
C ASN A 68 -24.96 11.26 -24.13
N VAL A 69 -24.96 10.49 -23.05
CA VAL A 69 -26.09 9.63 -22.67
C VAL A 69 -26.66 10.18 -21.37
N ALA A 70 -27.93 10.61 -21.40
CA ALA A 70 -28.62 11.15 -20.25
C ALA A 70 -29.22 10.02 -19.40
N GLU A 71 -28.39 9.39 -18.57
CA GLU A 71 -28.88 8.52 -17.49
C GLU A 71 -29.02 9.29 -16.19
N ASP A 72 -30.08 8.97 -15.44
CA ASP A 72 -30.32 9.50 -14.10
C ASP A 72 -29.08 9.30 -13.23
N ARG A 73 -28.66 10.36 -12.52
CA ARG A 73 -27.47 10.34 -11.68
C ARG A 73 -27.86 10.01 -10.23
N PRO A 74 -27.88 8.73 -9.80
CA PRO A 74 -28.01 8.43 -8.38
C PRO A 74 -26.84 9.10 -7.63
N PHE A 75 -27.11 9.62 -6.44
CA PHE A 75 -26.12 10.34 -5.62
C PHE A 75 -24.83 9.52 -5.50
N ARG A 76 -23.79 9.92 -6.27
CA ARG A 76 -22.55 9.16 -6.39
C ARG A 76 -21.79 9.31 -5.08
N ARG A 77 -21.95 8.31 -4.20
CA ARG A 77 -21.36 8.26 -2.86
C ARG A 77 -19.88 8.67 -2.91
N PRO A 78 -19.38 9.50 -1.98
CA PRO A 78 -17.96 9.81 -1.88
C PRO A 78 -17.14 8.57 -1.50
N SER A 79 -16.77 7.75 -2.48
CA SER A 79 -15.78 6.69 -2.31
C SER A 79 -14.38 7.25 -2.57
N LEU A 80 -13.45 6.92 -1.66
CA LEU A 80 -12.02 7.14 -1.84
C LEU A 80 -11.37 5.76 -1.76
N PRO A 81 -11.02 5.11 -2.87
CA PRO A 81 -10.36 3.80 -2.84
C PRO A 81 -8.94 3.95 -2.26
N TRP A 82 -8.34 2.84 -1.83
CA TRP A 82 -7.00 2.84 -1.22
C TRP A 82 -5.97 3.54 -2.11
N HIS A 83 -5.95 3.23 -3.42
CA HIS A 83 -5.06 3.86 -4.41
C HIS A 83 -5.28 5.38 -4.50
N GLY A 84 -6.51 5.85 -4.25
CA GLY A 84 -6.84 7.27 -4.16
C GLY A 84 -6.24 7.96 -2.93
N VAL A 85 -6.13 7.28 -1.79
CA VAL A 85 -5.43 7.78 -0.59
C VAL A 85 -3.92 7.92 -0.87
N TYR A 86 -3.30 6.85 -1.37
CA TYR A 86 -1.87 6.84 -1.69
C TYR A 86 -1.51 7.83 -2.80
N SER A 87 -2.40 8.03 -3.79
CA SER A 87 -2.24 9.04 -4.84
C SER A 87 -2.15 10.48 -4.33
N ILE A 88 -2.67 10.80 -3.14
CA ILE A 88 -2.49 12.13 -2.52
C ILE A 88 -1.01 12.30 -2.13
N ALA A 89 -0.46 11.35 -1.38
CA ALA A 89 0.94 11.38 -0.96
C ALA A 89 1.91 11.35 -2.14
N VAL A 90 1.63 10.55 -3.18
CA VAL A 90 2.43 10.51 -4.43
C VAL A 90 2.48 11.90 -5.08
N LYS A 91 1.33 12.58 -5.24
CA LYS A 91 1.29 13.94 -5.80
C LYS A 91 2.09 14.94 -4.97
N TRP A 92 1.97 14.90 -3.65
CA TRP A 92 2.78 15.77 -2.77
C TRP A 92 4.28 15.52 -2.89
N ARG A 93 4.71 14.28 -3.15
CA ARG A 93 6.13 13.94 -3.35
C ARG A 93 6.63 14.24 -4.76
N GLN A 94 5.76 14.23 -5.77
CA GLN A 94 6.07 14.77 -7.10
C GLN A 94 6.26 16.29 -7.06
N ILE A 95 5.41 17.00 -6.31
CA ILE A 95 5.48 18.46 -6.15
C ILE A 95 6.68 18.88 -5.28
N SER A 96 7.06 18.10 -4.26
CA SER A 96 8.15 18.47 -3.35
C SER A 96 9.54 18.33 -3.95
N GLU A 97 9.72 17.35 -4.85
CA GLU A 97 11.02 16.97 -5.43
C GLU A 97 10.80 16.66 -6.93
N PRO A 98 10.51 17.66 -7.78
CA PRO A 98 10.12 17.44 -9.18
C PRO A 98 11.23 16.83 -10.06
N CYS A 99 12.49 16.94 -9.62
CA CYS A 99 13.65 16.32 -10.25
C CYS A 99 13.85 14.84 -9.85
N ASP A 100 13.15 14.34 -8.83
CA ASP A 100 13.19 12.93 -8.39
C ASP A 100 11.78 12.33 -8.44
N GLN A 101 11.28 12.13 -9.66
CA GLN A 101 9.89 11.77 -9.90
C GLN A 101 9.52 10.39 -9.33
N VAL A 102 8.36 10.33 -8.68
CA VAL A 102 7.76 9.10 -8.16
C VAL A 102 6.59 8.71 -9.06
N VAL A 103 6.68 7.56 -9.72
CA VAL A 103 5.62 7.00 -10.57
C VAL A 103 5.27 5.57 -10.19
N TRP A 104 4.02 5.20 -10.43
CA TRP A 104 3.47 3.85 -10.23
C TRP A 104 4.04 2.88 -11.27
N ILE A 105 4.49 1.70 -10.85
CA ILE A 105 5.22 0.76 -11.72
C ILE A 105 4.30 0.16 -12.80
N ASN A 106 3.01 -0.08 -12.49
CA ASN A 106 2.01 -0.53 -13.47
C ASN A 106 1.60 0.54 -14.52
N LYS A 107 2.32 1.66 -14.61
CA LYS A 107 2.17 2.70 -15.63
C LYS A 107 3.45 2.91 -16.45
N LEU A 108 4.44 2.04 -16.27
CA LEU A 108 5.64 1.97 -17.09
C LEU A 108 5.42 1.00 -18.27
N SER A 109 6.41 0.88 -19.15
CA SER A 109 6.39 -0.03 -20.29
C SER A 109 6.35 -1.50 -19.86
N GLU A 110 5.90 -2.38 -20.76
CA GLU A 110 5.81 -3.83 -20.50
C GLU A 110 7.16 -4.49 -20.19
N GLU A 111 8.27 -3.82 -20.50
CA GLU A 111 9.63 -4.19 -20.09
C GLU A 111 9.75 -4.37 -18.57
N PHE A 112 8.98 -3.61 -17.77
CA PHE A 112 8.91 -3.76 -16.31
C PHE A 112 8.11 -4.99 -15.84
N ASN A 113 7.23 -5.55 -16.68
CA ASN A 113 6.51 -6.79 -16.38
C ASN A 113 7.44 -8.00 -16.26
N SER A 114 8.67 -7.90 -16.79
CA SER A 114 9.76 -8.87 -16.57
C SER A 114 10.13 -9.07 -15.09
N GLY A 115 9.70 -8.17 -14.20
CA GLY A 115 9.87 -8.29 -12.76
C GLY A 115 10.92 -7.35 -12.17
N PHE A 116 11.51 -6.44 -12.96
CA PHE A 116 12.39 -5.36 -12.47
C PHE A 116 11.61 -4.31 -11.67
N GLY A 117 11.31 -4.64 -10.42
CA GLY A 117 10.85 -3.68 -9.41
C GLY A 117 12.02 -3.00 -8.68
N SER A 118 11.79 -2.57 -7.45
CA SER A 118 12.83 -1.87 -6.67
C SER A 118 13.94 -2.82 -6.22
N GLU A 119 15.18 -2.51 -6.62
CA GLU A 119 16.39 -3.14 -6.12
C GLU A 119 17.09 -2.23 -5.09
N THR A 120 17.41 -2.79 -3.93
CA THR A 120 18.14 -2.16 -2.83
C THR A 120 19.42 -2.96 -2.57
N PRO A 121 20.54 -2.62 -3.22
CA PRO A 121 21.81 -3.31 -2.98
C PRO A 121 22.38 -2.91 -1.62
N LEU A 122 22.91 -3.89 -0.89
CA LEU A 122 23.58 -3.74 0.40
C LEU A 122 25.10 -3.82 0.21
N VAL A 123 25.54 -4.70 -0.67
CA VAL A 123 26.92 -4.86 -1.15
C VAL A 123 26.87 -4.86 -2.68
N LEU A 124 27.84 -4.20 -3.32
CA LEU A 124 28.07 -4.22 -4.78
C LEU A 124 29.54 -4.58 -5.03
N GLY A 125 29.80 -5.77 -5.54
CA GLY A 125 31.14 -6.32 -5.70
C GLY A 125 31.89 -6.40 -4.36
N GLN A 126 32.78 -5.44 -4.12
CA GLN A 126 33.51 -5.27 -2.84
C GLN A 126 33.04 -4.05 -2.03
N ALA A 127 32.21 -3.19 -2.61
CA ALA A 127 31.76 -1.94 -2.01
C ALA A 127 30.54 -2.14 -1.10
N LYS A 128 30.61 -1.59 0.12
CA LYS A 128 29.50 -1.55 1.08
C LYS A 128 28.63 -0.33 0.79
N VAL A 129 27.36 -0.53 0.45
CA VAL A 129 26.46 0.57 0.03
C VAL A 129 26.05 1.39 1.27
N VAL A 130 26.75 2.50 1.53
CA VAL A 130 26.71 3.30 2.77
C VAL A 130 25.30 3.48 3.36
N ARG A 131 24.31 3.83 2.55
CA ARG A 131 22.91 4.08 2.99
C ARG A 131 22.20 2.82 3.50
N TYR A 132 22.53 1.65 2.97
CA TYR A 132 21.77 0.41 3.18
C TYR A 132 22.56 -0.68 3.90
N PHE A 133 23.89 -0.71 3.80
CA PHE A 133 24.76 -1.68 4.50
C PHE A 133 24.52 -1.78 6.02
N PRO A 134 24.10 -0.74 6.77
CA PRO A 134 23.66 -0.88 8.16
C PRO A 134 22.46 -1.83 8.39
N LYS A 135 21.84 -2.35 7.33
CA LYS A 135 20.79 -3.39 7.36
C LYS A 135 21.29 -4.75 6.83
N PHE A 136 22.54 -4.85 6.37
CA PHE A 136 23.15 -6.08 5.83
C PHE A 136 22.99 -7.27 6.77
N TYR A 137 23.48 -7.17 8.00
CA TYR A 137 23.43 -8.26 8.98
C TYR A 137 22.01 -8.76 9.26
N ARG A 138 21.00 -7.88 9.24
CA ARG A 138 19.58 -8.26 9.39
C ARG A 138 19.08 -9.03 8.16
N ALA A 139 19.36 -8.56 6.95
CA ALA A 139 18.97 -9.24 5.72
C ALA A 139 19.69 -10.59 5.55
N PHE A 140 20.98 -10.64 5.87
CA PHE A 140 21.82 -11.84 5.85
C PHE A 140 21.35 -12.89 6.88
N SER A 141 21.00 -12.46 8.10
CA SER A 141 20.35 -13.33 9.09
C SER A 141 19.01 -13.88 8.60
N VAL A 142 18.16 -13.05 7.98
CA VAL A 142 16.87 -13.50 7.43
C VAL A 142 17.08 -14.49 6.30
N ALA A 143 18.07 -14.29 5.42
CA ALA A 143 18.41 -15.26 4.37
C ALA A 143 18.78 -16.63 4.94
N LYS A 144 19.65 -16.67 5.97
CA LYS A 144 20.06 -17.90 6.65
C LYS A 144 18.87 -18.61 7.33
N THR A 145 17.97 -17.86 7.97
CA THR A 145 16.71 -18.40 8.52
C THR A 145 15.82 -18.99 7.43
N LEU A 146 15.58 -18.28 6.33
CA LEU A 146 14.76 -18.76 5.21
C LEU A 146 15.34 -20.03 4.57
N MET A 147 16.67 -20.13 4.41
CA MET A 147 17.32 -21.36 3.92
C MET A 147 17.08 -22.55 4.86
N LYS A 148 17.19 -22.34 6.18
CA LYS A 148 16.97 -23.37 7.20
C LYS A 148 15.51 -23.84 7.27
N GLU A 149 14.56 -22.92 7.10
CA GLU A 149 13.12 -23.19 7.16
C GLU A 149 12.61 -23.83 5.86
N ASN A 150 12.89 -23.21 4.71
CA ASN A 150 12.43 -23.69 3.40
C ASN A 150 13.19 -24.93 2.92
N LYS A 151 14.45 -25.10 3.34
CA LYS A 151 15.41 -26.11 2.84
C LYS A 151 15.74 -26.01 1.35
N TYR A 152 15.39 -24.91 0.70
CA TYR A 152 15.75 -24.61 -0.69
C TYR A 152 16.07 -23.12 -0.90
N ALA A 153 16.83 -22.83 -1.95
CA ALA A 153 16.93 -21.53 -2.60
C ALA A 153 16.50 -21.63 -4.07
N ARG A 154 16.60 -20.55 -4.84
CA ARG A 154 16.29 -20.52 -6.28
C ARG A 154 17.44 -19.95 -7.09
N ASP A 155 17.75 -20.53 -8.25
CA ASP A 155 18.81 -20.04 -9.14
C ASP A 155 18.35 -18.81 -9.97
N LYS A 156 19.28 -18.24 -10.77
CA LYS A 156 18.98 -17.16 -11.74
C LYS A 156 17.90 -17.52 -12.77
N LYS A 157 17.58 -18.80 -12.98
CA LYS A 157 16.57 -19.32 -13.91
C LYS A 157 15.26 -19.76 -13.21
N ASN A 158 15.11 -19.51 -11.91
CA ASN A 158 13.98 -19.90 -11.05
C ASN A 158 13.85 -21.42 -10.75
N ASN A 159 14.89 -22.22 -11.02
CA ASN A 159 14.99 -23.62 -10.60
C ASN A 159 15.20 -23.71 -9.08
N LEU A 160 14.78 -24.82 -8.46
CA LEU A 160 15.03 -25.08 -7.04
C LEU A 160 16.46 -25.57 -6.81
N ILE A 161 17.16 -24.92 -5.89
CA ILE A 161 18.44 -25.38 -5.32
C ILE A 161 18.11 -26.02 -3.99
N TYR A 162 18.17 -27.35 -3.89
CA TYR A 162 17.96 -28.06 -2.62
C TYR A 162 19.16 -27.85 -1.69
N LEU A 163 18.88 -27.54 -0.42
CA LEU A 163 19.89 -27.24 0.60
C LEU A 163 19.94 -28.32 1.70
N ASN A 164 19.05 -29.31 1.63
CA ASN A 164 18.91 -30.44 2.55
C ASN A 164 19.87 -31.61 2.27
N GLU A 165 20.99 -31.36 1.59
CA GLU A 165 22.14 -32.26 1.58
C GLU A 165 22.88 -32.15 2.92
N ASP A 166 23.53 -33.23 3.35
CA ASP A 166 24.29 -33.24 4.59
C ASP A 166 25.43 -32.20 4.58
N GLY A 167 25.69 -31.57 5.73
CA GLY A 167 26.67 -30.49 5.86
C GLY A 167 26.17 -29.11 5.41
N LYS A 168 25.53 -28.97 4.23
CA LYS A 168 25.20 -27.65 3.63
C LYS A 168 24.43 -26.71 4.56
N LEU A 169 23.40 -27.19 5.28
CA LEU A 169 22.69 -26.35 6.25
C LEU A 169 23.55 -25.89 7.44
N GLN A 170 24.58 -26.65 7.83
CA GLN A 170 25.51 -26.25 8.88
C GLN A 170 26.48 -25.19 8.36
N GLU A 171 27.02 -25.36 7.14
CA GLU A 171 27.87 -24.37 6.47
C GLU A 171 27.13 -23.03 6.28
N ILE A 172 25.90 -23.07 5.78
CA ILE A 172 24.99 -21.91 5.67
C ILE A 172 24.81 -21.22 7.03
N MET A 173 24.57 -21.98 8.10
CA MET A 173 24.37 -21.43 9.44
C MET A 173 25.67 -20.88 10.05
N ASN A 174 26.84 -21.38 9.65
CA ASN A 174 28.15 -20.91 10.10
C ASN A 174 28.71 -19.74 9.26
N ALA A 175 28.25 -19.55 8.02
CA ALA A 175 28.71 -18.50 7.11
C ALA A 175 28.60 -17.09 7.71
N GLU A 176 29.68 -16.31 7.72
CA GLU A 176 29.70 -14.93 8.24
C GLU A 176 29.72 -13.87 7.14
N SER A 177 30.27 -14.19 5.95
CA SER A 177 30.35 -13.29 4.81
C SER A 177 29.52 -13.75 3.60
N CYS A 178 29.37 -12.87 2.61
CA CYS A 178 28.83 -13.23 1.30
C CYS A 178 29.63 -14.33 0.60
N SER A 179 30.95 -14.39 0.80
CA SER A 179 31.77 -15.44 0.16
C SER A 179 31.46 -16.83 0.74
N ASP A 180 31.27 -16.91 2.06
CA ASP A 180 31.02 -18.18 2.74
C ASP A 180 29.62 -18.69 2.44
N LEU A 181 28.63 -17.78 2.45
CA LEU A 181 27.25 -18.12 2.09
C LEU A 181 27.12 -18.51 0.61
N TYR A 182 27.89 -17.89 -0.28
CA TYR A 182 27.95 -18.28 -1.69
C TYR A 182 28.59 -19.66 -1.87
N LYS A 183 29.73 -19.93 -1.20
CA LYS A 183 30.39 -21.26 -1.23
C LYS A 183 29.47 -22.38 -0.76
N ALA A 184 28.76 -22.18 0.35
CA ALA A 184 27.86 -23.19 0.94
C ALA A 184 26.63 -23.51 0.07
N VAL A 185 26.20 -22.59 -0.81
CA VAL A 185 25.15 -22.83 -1.81
C VAL A 185 25.72 -23.31 -3.16
N GLY A 186 26.96 -22.92 -3.47
CA GLY A 186 27.73 -23.34 -4.64
C GLY A 186 27.47 -22.54 -5.94
N GLN A 187 26.50 -21.63 -5.95
CA GLN A 187 26.10 -20.86 -7.15
C GLN A 187 25.27 -19.61 -6.80
N ASP A 188 25.06 -18.75 -7.79
CA ASP A 188 24.13 -17.61 -7.71
C ASP A 188 22.73 -18.03 -7.26
N PHE A 189 22.17 -17.32 -6.26
CA PHE A 189 20.84 -17.65 -5.74
C PHE A 189 20.01 -16.44 -5.33
N TRP A 190 18.70 -16.68 -5.18
CA TRP A 190 17.79 -15.85 -4.44
C TRP A 190 16.81 -16.67 -3.58
N LEU A 191 16.23 -15.98 -2.60
CA LEU A 191 15.21 -16.44 -1.67
C LEU A 191 14.07 -15.42 -1.68
N ALA A 192 12.88 -15.80 -1.26
CA ALA A 192 11.80 -14.86 -0.96
C ALA A 192 11.38 -14.98 0.51
N THR A 193 11.05 -13.85 1.15
CA THR A 193 10.16 -13.87 2.31
C THR A 193 8.74 -14.21 1.84
N TRP A 194 7.88 -14.70 2.75
CA TRP A 194 6.48 -14.98 2.46
C TRP A 194 5.56 -14.09 3.29
N CYS A 195 4.49 -13.59 2.66
CA CYS A 195 3.46 -12.79 3.30
C CYS A 195 2.16 -13.60 3.36
N HIS A 196 1.61 -13.80 4.55
CA HIS A 196 0.30 -14.44 4.68
C HIS A 196 -0.80 -13.50 4.15
N SER A 197 -1.72 -14.05 3.36
CA SER A 197 -2.88 -13.33 2.84
C SER A 197 -3.93 -13.11 3.94
N THR A 198 -4.59 -11.94 3.94
CA THR A 198 -5.80 -11.68 4.74
C THR A 198 -7.06 -11.55 3.89
N ALA A 199 -6.93 -11.49 2.56
CA ALA A 199 -8.04 -11.56 1.62
C ALA A 199 -8.45 -13.00 1.25
N VAL A 200 -7.49 -13.95 1.27
CA VAL A 200 -7.66 -15.35 0.84
C VAL A 200 -7.05 -16.29 1.88
N GLU A 201 -7.89 -17.05 2.57
CA GLU A 201 -7.47 -18.01 3.59
C GLU A 201 -6.50 -19.06 3.04
N GLY A 202 -5.44 -19.36 3.80
CA GLY A 202 -4.39 -20.31 3.41
C GLY A 202 -3.41 -19.83 2.32
N LYS A 203 -3.66 -18.71 1.63
CA LYS A 203 -2.77 -18.21 0.58
C LYS A 203 -1.52 -17.53 1.19
N GLN A 204 -0.35 -17.91 0.69
CA GLN A 204 0.88 -17.15 0.85
C GLN A 204 1.16 -16.35 -0.42
N LEU A 205 1.53 -15.08 -0.24
CA LEU A 205 1.98 -14.17 -1.29
C LEU A 205 3.49 -14.08 -1.22
N GLU A 206 4.15 -13.96 -2.37
CA GLU A 206 5.59 -13.68 -2.37
C GLU A 206 5.85 -12.34 -1.66
N GLY A 207 6.86 -12.26 -0.82
CA GLY A 207 7.23 -11.06 -0.08
C GLY A 207 8.30 -10.25 -0.82
N THR A 208 9.46 -10.11 -0.18
CA THR A 208 10.66 -9.46 -0.73
C THR A 208 11.70 -10.53 -1.06
N ARG A 209 12.38 -10.41 -2.20
CA ARG A 209 13.51 -11.28 -2.55
C ARG A 209 14.80 -10.81 -1.87
N ILE A 210 15.62 -11.77 -1.45
CA ILE A 210 17.01 -11.55 -1.06
C ILE A 210 17.86 -12.34 -2.05
N SER A 211 18.79 -11.69 -2.73
CA SER A 211 19.66 -12.31 -3.73
C SER A 211 21.13 -12.12 -3.38
N LEU A 212 21.92 -13.16 -3.65
CA LEU A 212 23.38 -13.14 -3.61
C LEU A 212 23.89 -13.65 -4.96
N THR A 213 24.60 -12.79 -5.67
CA THR A 213 25.26 -13.16 -6.93
C THR A 213 26.75 -12.85 -6.90
N GLN A 214 27.55 -13.67 -7.55
CA GLN A 214 28.97 -13.39 -7.76
C GLN A 214 29.14 -12.36 -8.87
N THR A 215 30.09 -11.45 -8.66
CA THR A 215 30.41 -10.35 -9.58
C THR A 215 31.90 -10.46 -9.94
N ASP A 216 32.18 -10.87 -11.18
CA ASP A 216 33.55 -11.15 -11.59
C ASP A 216 34.44 -9.89 -11.55
N PRO A 217 35.73 -10.02 -11.18
CA PRO A 217 36.44 -11.25 -10.86
C PRO A 217 36.51 -11.59 -9.34
N ILE A 218 36.15 -10.67 -8.44
CA ILE A 218 36.44 -10.80 -6.98
C ILE A 218 35.35 -10.16 -6.08
N GLY A 219 34.10 -10.12 -6.53
CA GLY A 219 33.00 -9.42 -5.84
C GLY A 219 31.74 -10.26 -5.61
N TYR A 220 30.86 -9.74 -4.75
CA TYR A 220 29.51 -10.26 -4.52
C TYR A 220 28.49 -9.14 -4.43
N ASP A 221 27.44 -9.22 -5.22
CA ASP A 221 26.27 -8.35 -5.10
C ASP A 221 25.26 -9.01 -4.16
N PHE A 222 25.08 -8.42 -2.97
CA PHE A 222 24.07 -8.84 -2.02
C PHE A 222 22.97 -7.77 -1.95
N ALA A 223 21.77 -8.13 -2.39
CA ALA A 223 20.70 -7.17 -2.65
C ALA A 223 19.34 -7.67 -2.15
N VAL A 224 18.48 -6.71 -1.83
CA VAL A 224 17.07 -6.92 -1.47
C VAL A 224 16.24 -6.36 -2.63
N LYS A 225 15.46 -7.21 -3.30
CA LYS A 225 14.69 -6.87 -4.50
C LYS A 225 13.21 -7.16 -4.29
N THR A 226 12.32 -6.30 -4.75
CA THR A 226 10.88 -6.61 -4.79
C THR A 226 10.46 -6.80 -6.24
N PRO A 227 9.95 -7.98 -6.65
CA PRO A 227 9.45 -8.15 -8.01
C PRO A 227 8.21 -7.28 -8.25
N CYS A 228 7.92 -6.95 -9.51
CA CYS A 228 6.72 -6.19 -9.91
C CYS A 228 5.98 -6.84 -11.09
N THR A 229 5.82 -8.17 -11.06
CA THR A 229 5.05 -8.89 -12.09
C THR A 229 3.55 -8.56 -12.03
N PRO A 230 2.79 -8.65 -13.14
CA PRO A 230 1.35 -8.40 -13.13
C PRO A 230 0.55 -9.26 -12.14
N SER A 231 0.85 -10.56 -12.05
CA SER A 231 0.23 -11.48 -11.09
C SER A 231 0.43 -11.07 -9.62
N ARG A 232 1.57 -10.46 -9.31
CA ARG A 232 1.84 -9.89 -7.99
C ARG A 232 1.01 -8.61 -7.76
N TRP A 233 0.80 -7.82 -8.80
CA TRP A 233 -0.03 -6.62 -8.69
C TRP A 233 -1.45 -7.00 -8.28
N ASP A 234 -2.06 -7.97 -8.97
CA ASP A 234 -3.42 -8.45 -8.66
C ASP A 234 -3.54 -8.99 -7.23
N ASP A 235 -2.52 -9.73 -6.77
CA ASP A 235 -2.45 -10.27 -5.42
C ASP A 235 -2.41 -9.18 -4.33
N PHE A 236 -1.58 -8.15 -4.51
CA PHE A 236 -1.48 -7.07 -3.52
C PHE A 236 -2.57 -6.00 -3.68
N GLU A 237 -3.13 -5.79 -4.87
CA GLU A 237 -4.37 -5.04 -5.09
C GLU A 237 -5.50 -5.67 -4.26
N MET A 238 -5.63 -7.01 -4.29
CA MET A 238 -6.64 -7.73 -3.51
C MET A 238 -6.47 -7.56 -1.99
N GLU A 239 -5.24 -7.61 -1.47
CA GLU A 239 -4.96 -7.32 -0.05
C GLU A 239 -5.21 -5.86 0.31
N MET A 240 -4.80 -4.91 -0.53
CA MET A 240 -4.97 -3.47 -0.25
C MET A 240 -6.45 -3.08 -0.28
N VAL A 241 -7.24 -3.66 -1.20
CA VAL A 241 -8.71 -3.57 -1.18
C VAL A 241 -9.29 -4.24 0.07
N SER A 242 -8.86 -5.45 0.43
CA SER A 242 -9.34 -6.16 1.63
C SER A 242 -9.01 -5.43 2.94
N ALA A 243 -7.85 -4.79 3.04
CA ALA A 243 -7.42 -4.07 4.24
C ALA A 243 -8.10 -2.70 4.38
N TRP A 244 -8.44 -2.04 3.27
CA TRP A 244 -9.18 -0.77 3.24
C TRP A 244 -10.71 -0.95 3.34
N GLU A 245 -11.25 -1.94 2.64
CA GLU A 245 -12.66 -2.32 2.58
C GLU A 245 -12.87 -3.74 3.16
N PRO A 246 -12.53 -3.99 4.45
CA PRO A 246 -12.62 -5.31 5.04
C PRO A 246 -14.04 -5.81 5.00
N ARG A 247 -14.16 -7.01 4.42
CA ARG A 247 -15.40 -7.75 4.23
C ARG A 247 -15.82 -8.29 5.59
N LEU A 248 -16.52 -7.48 6.39
CA LEU A 248 -17.08 -7.86 7.70
C LEU A 248 -18.30 -8.78 7.50
N SER A 249 -18.03 -9.95 6.88
CA SER A 249 -19.01 -10.90 6.37
C SER A 249 -18.40 -12.29 6.29
N LYS A 250 -18.37 -13.01 7.43
CA LYS A 250 -18.38 -14.48 7.51
C LYS A 250 -18.55 -15.01 8.95
N ALA A 251 -18.02 -14.32 9.96
CA ALA A 251 -17.92 -14.85 11.33
C ALA A 251 -18.99 -14.38 12.35
N THR A 252 -19.76 -13.31 12.08
CA THR A 252 -20.55 -12.61 13.12
C THR A 252 -22.05 -12.46 12.82
N GLY A 253 -22.55 -13.00 11.71
CA GLY A 253 -23.94 -12.82 11.26
C GLY A 253 -24.35 -11.37 10.91
N PHE A 254 -23.47 -10.39 11.14
CA PHE A 254 -23.75 -8.98 10.89
C PHE A 254 -23.72 -8.65 9.39
N CYS A 255 -24.66 -7.83 8.94
CA CYS A 255 -24.87 -7.61 7.51
C CYS A 255 -23.81 -6.69 6.88
N ARG A 256 -23.36 -7.07 5.67
CA ARG A 256 -22.43 -6.43 4.70
C ARG A 256 -22.04 -4.95 4.94
N HIS A 257 -21.08 -4.65 5.82
CA HIS A 257 -20.50 -3.29 5.95
C HIS A 257 -18.99 -3.31 6.26
N SER A 258 -18.24 -2.30 5.82
CA SER A 258 -16.75 -2.26 5.81
C SER A 258 -16.13 -1.56 7.04
N VAL A 259 -14.79 -1.39 7.09
CA VAL A 259 -14.09 -0.63 8.17
C VAL A 259 -14.65 0.77 8.33
N MET A 260 -15.14 1.33 7.23
CA MET A 260 -15.82 2.60 7.19
C MET A 260 -16.97 2.67 8.20
N LEU A 261 -17.72 1.58 8.39
CA LEU A 261 -18.77 1.49 9.42
C LEU A 261 -18.22 1.35 10.86
N VAL A 262 -17.03 0.76 11.02
CA VAL A 262 -16.34 0.72 12.32
C VAL A 262 -15.94 2.13 12.74
N VAL A 263 -15.32 2.90 11.82
CA VAL A 263 -14.95 4.31 12.07
C VAL A 263 -16.19 5.19 12.30
N VAL A 264 -17.29 4.94 11.58
CA VAL A 264 -18.59 5.60 11.78
C VAL A 264 -19.10 5.50 13.23
N LYS A 265 -18.66 4.51 14.01
CA LYS A 265 -18.99 4.35 15.44
C LYS A 265 -17.98 5.02 16.39
N ILE A 266 -16.75 5.30 15.97
CA ILE A 266 -15.65 5.79 16.83
C ILE A 266 -15.93 7.18 17.44
N MET A 267 -16.74 8.03 16.79
CA MET A 267 -17.21 9.30 17.40
C MET A 267 -18.28 9.09 18.50
N GLY A 268 -18.09 8.09 19.38
CA GLY A 268 -19.04 7.71 20.44
C GLY A 268 -18.83 6.35 21.12
N GLN A 269 -17.59 5.96 21.47
CA GLN A 269 -17.21 4.71 22.19
C GLN A 269 -17.31 3.40 21.36
N PRO A 270 -16.63 2.27 21.74
CA PRO A 270 -15.60 2.07 22.78
C PRO A 270 -14.24 1.57 22.24
N ILE A 271 -13.28 1.35 23.15
CA ILE A 271 -11.87 0.92 22.90
C ILE A 271 -11.70 -0.15 21.81
N LEU A 272 -12.47 -1.25 21.88
CA LEU A 272 -12.34 -2.41 20.98
C LEU A 272 -12.54 -2.08 19.48
N MET A 273 -13.17 -0.94 19.15
CA MET A 273 -13.33 -0.49 17.76
C MET A 273 -12.09 0.23 17.24
N CYS A 274 -11.34 0.89 18.11
CA CYS A 274 -10.08 1.55 17.76
C CYS A 274 -8.99 0.53 17.38
N GLU A 275 -8.95 -0.62 18.06
CA GLU A 275 -8.01 -1.72 17.74
C GLU A 275 -8.25 -2.28 16.33
N ASN A 276 -9.51 -2.43 15.93
CA ASN A 276 -9.87 -2.89 14.58
C ASN A 276 -9.44 -1.91 13.47
N VAL A 277 -9.58 -0.59 13.71
CA VAL A 277 -9.12 0.45 12.78
C VAL A 277 -7.60 0.55 12.75
N ARG A 278 -6.94 0.52 13.91
CA ARG A 278 -5.48 0.44 14.02
C ARG A 278 -4.93 -0.79 13.28
N GLY A 279 -5.56 -1.95 13.47
CA GLY A 279 -5.22 -3.19 12.77
C GLY A 279 -5.41 -3.13 11.26
N ALA A 280 -6.46 -2.47 10.77
CA ALA A 280 -6.66 -2.23 9.33
C ALA A 280 -5.56 -1.32 8.75
N ILE A 281 -5.27 -0.19 9.40
CA ILE A 281 -4.20 0.74 8.99
C ILE A 281 -2.84 0.03 8.98
N LEU A 282 -2.54 -0.76 10.00
CA LEU A 282 -1.30 -1.55 10.09
C LEU A 282 -1.23 -2.67 9.02
N ARG A 283 -2.35 -3.34 8.69
CA ARG A 283 -2.40 -4.30 7.58
C ARG A 283 -2.14 -3.63 6.22
N MET A 284 -2.81 -2.52 5.92
CA MET A 284 -2.54 -1.74 4.69
C MET A 284 -1.08 -1.31 4.61
N THR A 285 -0.50 -0.91 5.74
CA THR A 285 0.90 -0.50 5.85
C THR A 285 1.83 -1.70 5.57
N TYR A 286 1.58 -2.85 6.20
CA TYR A 286 2.31 -4.10 5.99
C TYR A 286 2.28 -4.54 4.52
N TYR A 287 1.11 -4.57 3.88
CA TYR A 287 1.00 -4.94 2.47
C TYR A 287 1.66 -3.91 1.55
N TRP A 288 1.50 -2.61 1.80
CA TRP A 288 2.18 -1.55 1.02
C TRP A 288 3.71 -1.69 1.03
N TYR A 289 4.32 -1.94 2.20
CA TYR A 289 5.77 -2.11 2.31
C TYR A 289 6.29 -3.38 1.61
N ASN A 290 5.49 -4.43 1.50
CA ASN A 290 5.87 -5.64 0.75
C ASN A 290 5.55 -5.53 -0.75
N PHE A 291 4.49 -4.82 -1.13
CA PHE A 291 4.05 -4.59 -2.51
C PHE A 291 5.08 -3.76 -3.29
N MET A 292 5.53 -2.66 -2.70
CA MET A 292 6.44 -1.67 -3.30
C MET A 292 6.03 -1.17 -4.71
N PRO A 293 4.79 -0.72 -4.93
CA PRO A 293 4.24 -0.43 -6.27
C PRO A 293 4.76 0.87 -6.92
N LEU A 294 5.75 1.54 -6.33
CA LEU A 294 6.32 2.80 -6.82
C LEU A 294 7.79 2.63 -7.17
N SER A 295 8.16 3.16 -8.33
CA SER A 295 9.53 3.22 -8.88
C SER A 295 10.59 3.74 -7.91
N ARG A 296 10.22 4.63 -6.99
CA ARG A 296 10.99 5.06 -5.81
C ARG A 296 10.07 5.67 -4.76
N GLY A 297 10.60 5.91 -3.56
CA GLY A 297 9.89 6.66 -2.51
C GLY A 297 8.80 5.89 -1.74
N THR A 298 8.47 4.64 -2.10
CA THR A 298 7.49 3.75 -1.43
C THR A 298 7.45 3.91 0.09
N ALA A 299 8.61 3.86 0.76
CA ALA A 299 8.69 3.93 2.22
C ALA A 299 8.21 5.28 2.80
N VAL A 300 8.58 6.40 2.15
CA VAL A 300 8.15 7.73 2.58
C VAL A 300 6.65 7.91 2.36
N ILE A 301 6.14 7.43 1.21
CA ILE A 301 4.70 7.46 0.91
C ILE A 301 3.91 6.61 1.92
N GLY A 302 4.40 5.41 2.26
CA GLY A 302 3.78 4.53 3.25
C GLY A 302 3.72 5.15 4.64
N LEU A 303 4.82 5.77 5.09
CA LEU A 303 4.86 6.49 6.37
C LEU A 303 3.91 7.70 6.39
N VAL A 304 3.85 8.48 5.30
CA VAL A 304 2.93 9.64 5.19
C VAL A 304 1.47 9.20 5.23
N VAL A 305 1.11 8.10 4.57
CA VAL A 305 -0.26 7.56 4.60
C VAL A 305 -0.58 6.95 5.97
N LEU A 306 0.33 6.20 6.59
CA LEU A 306 0.19 5.69 7.96
C LEU A 306 -0.13 6.82 8.96
N LEU A 307 0.67 7.90 8.94
CA LEU A 307 0.47 9.06 9.81
C LEU A 307 -0.86 9.77 9.50
N GLY A 308 -1.17 10.01 8.22
CA GLY A 308 -2.45 10.63 7.82
C GLY A 308 -3.68 9.81 8.21
N LEU A 309 -3.60 8.47 8.20
CA LEU A 309 -4.69 7.59 8.62
C LEU A 309 -4.83 7.50 10.14
N PHE A 310 -3.73 7.50 10.90
CA PHE A 310 -3.81 7.62 12.37
C PHE A 310 -4.37 8.98 12.79
N MET A 311 -3.92 10.08 12.18
CA MET A 311 -4.50 11.41 12.37
C MET A 311 -5.99 11.45 12.02
N ALA A 312 -6.41 10.80 10.93
CA ALA A 312 -7.82 10.68 10.57
C ALA A 312 -8.65 9.96 11.65
N ALA A 313 -8.06 8.93 12.27
CA ALA A 313 -8.68 8.11 13.30
C ALA A 313 -8.55 8.69 14.73
N ASN A 314 -8.02 9.92 14.87
CA ASN A 314 -7.70 10.56 16.15
C ASN A 314 -6.80 9.70 17.04
N MET A 315 -5.80 9.04 16.43
CA MET A 315 -4.76 8.25 17.09
C MET A 315 -3.45 9.04 17.09
N GLU A 316 -2.85 9.19 18.26
CA GLU A 316 -1.57 9.89 18.42
C GLU A 316 -0.38 9.00 18.01
N PHE A 317 0.69 9.64 17.52
CA PHE A 317 1.95 8.99 17.19
C PHE A 317 3.09 9.64 18.00
N ALA A 318 3.50 9.00 19.09
CA ALA A 318 4.56 9.47 19.99
C ALA A 318 5.95 8.88 19.67
N GLY A 319 6.15 8.30 18.48
CA GLY A 319 7.41 7.66 18.09
C GLY A 319 8.51 8.67 17.77
N THR A 320 9.63 8.61 18.49
CA THR A 320 10.85 9.35 18.15
C THR A 320 11.58 8.69 16.97
N ILE A 321 12.44 9.47 16.29
CA ILE A 321 13.40 8.90 15.32
C ILE A 321 14.54 8.28 16.15
N PRO A 322 14.90 6.99 15.95
CA PRO A 322 16.00 6.37 16.68
C PRO A 322 17.33 7.06 16.39
N GLU A 323 18.11 7.30 17.45
CA GLU A 323 19.45 7.89 17.36
C GLU A 323 20.42 6.99 16.56
N GLY A 324 21.44 7.60 15.96
CA GLY A 324 22.40 6.90 15.09
C GLY A 324 21.85 6.40 13.74
N VAL A 325 20.54 6.44 13.50
CA VAL A 325 19.94 6.09 12.20
C VAL A 325 19.83 7.32 11.32
N GLN A 326 20.44 7.26 10.13
CA GLN A 326 20.43 8.35 9.16
C GLN A 326 19.03 8.56 8.54
N GLY A 327 18.18 9.34 9.21
CA GLY A 327 17.05 10.00 8.56
C GLY A 327 17.52 11.03 7.53
N CYS A 328 16.69 11.36 6.54
CA CYS A 328 17.06 12.24 5.41
C CYS A 328 17.34 13.72 5.78
N ASN A 329 17.42 14.07 7.06
CA ASN A 329 17.88 15.37 7.53
C ASN A 329 19.35 15.29 7.97
N SER A 330 20.27 15.23 7.00
CA SER A 330 21.68 15.54 7.24
C SER A 330 21.88 17.05 7.44
N ARG A 331 21.32 17.57 8.54
CA ARG A 331 21.68 18.85 9.15
C ARG A 331 22.36 18.57 10.50
N THR A 332 23.49 17.88 10.42
CA THR A 332 24.58 18.13 11.36
C THR A 332 24.88 19.62 11.31
N ARG A 333 24.46 20.35 12.35
CA ARG A 333 25.05 21.67 12.62
C ARG A 333 26.47 21.43 13.13
N PRO A 334 27.41 22.36 12.86
CA PRO A 334 28.66 22.42 13.63
C PRO A 334 28.38 22.72 15.10
#